data_AF-A0A179IB73-F1
#
_entry.id   AF-A0A179IB73-F1
#
_cell.length_a   1.000
_cell.length_b   1.000
_cell.length_c   1.000
_cell.angle_alpha   90.00
_cell.angle_beta   90.00
_cell.angle_gamma   90.00
#
_symmetry.space_group_name_H-M   'P 1'
#
loop_
_entity.id
_entity.type
_entity.pdbx_description
1 polymer ?
#
loop_
_entity_poly.entity_id
_entity_poly.type
_entity_poly.pdbx_seq_one_letter_code
_entity_poly.pdbx_strand_id
1 'polypeptide(L)'
;MATEDERYRQSSQFRLWSYSPAGLYKLRHKTNALAKQQIAVRLNTDPPPDFLTPDEEARLVKFFTVELIRAAQFCELPTEIRSTAAIFLRRFYVTNSVMTYPPTELLKTSLFFGCKAEGFYIRLARLADKFPNTTSEQILAGEFLLCQGIRFAFDVRHPFRALEGAILELRRKLPTDQNRINTAHMRAREILKFSALVTDVYFYYAPSQIMMAALLITDAGLVDTLIPLAEPSDEGATAQTALRSKIFAALEACRKMLEEEPPERMTDYWGTPETVKSMKPLRKKLQKCRDPDRANLVALQQARREQASIKTKKPNAPTEGVLGTDAEARDAKRRKLEATDDVFGPALG
;
A
#
# COMPACT_ATOMS: atom_id res chain seq x y z
N MET A 1 23.68 20.77 -2.04
CA MET A 1 22.79 19.89 -1.26
C MET A 1 21.83 19.23 -2.24
N ALA A 2 21.48 17.95 -2.04
CA ALA A 2 20.50 17.30 -2.91
C ALA A 2 19.14 18.04 -2.84
N THR A 3 18.50 18.24 -3.99
CA THR A 3 17.17 18.88 -4.08
C THR A 3 16.12 18.04 -3.35
N GLU A 4 14.99 18.63 -2.95
CA GLU A 4 13.88 17.91 -2.32
C GLU A 4 13.37 16.75 -3.20
N ASP A 5 13.39 16.95 -4.51
CA ASP A 5 13.08 16.00 -5.55
C ASP A 5 14.04 14.79 -5.52
N GLU A 6 15.34 15.03 -5.49
CA GLU A 6 16.35 13.97 -5.36
C GLU A 6 16.19 13.18 -4.06
N ARG A 7 15.90 13.87 -2.95
CA ARG A 7 15.66 13.23 -1.65
C ARG A 7 14.40 12.36 -1.65
N TYR A 8 13.35 12.76 -2.38
CA TYR A 8 12.17 11.91 -2.56
C TYR A 8 12.50 10.67 -3.42
N ARG A 9 13.28 10.82 -4.49
CA ARG A 9 13.70 9.71 -5.36
C ARG A 9 14.56 8.67 -4.65
N GLN A 10 15.23 9.04 -3.56
CA GLN A 10 15.98 8.11 -2.71
C GLN A 10 15.09 7.28 -1.77
N SER A 11 13.82 7.66 -1.57
CA SER A 11 12.90 6.95 -0.67
C SER A 11 12.54 5.55 -1.17
N SER A 12 12.21 4.65 -0.24
CA SER A 12 11.70 3.32 -0.57
C SER A 12 10.36 3.39 -1.32
N GLN A 13 9.53 4.40 -1.02
CA GLN A 13 8.27 4.63 -1.72
C GLN A 13 8.48 4.92 -3.22
N PHE A 14 9.43 5.78 -3.58
CA PHE A 14 9.73 6.02 -5.00
C PHE A 14 10.36 4.80 -5.66
N ARG A 15 11.41 4.25 -5.04
CA ARG A 15 12.23 3.19 -5.65
C ARG A 15 11.51 1.85 -5.80
N LEU A 16 10.57 1.53 -4.91
CA LEU A 16 9.95 0.21 -4.84
C LEU A 16 8.45 0.24 -5.12
N TRP A 17 7.79 1.40 -5.01
CA TRP A 17 6.34 1.50 -5.02
C TRP A 17 5.80 2.63 -5.90
N SER A 18 6.61 3.17 -6.81
CA SER A 18 6.16 4.09 -7.86
C SER A 18 6.35 3.46 -9.22
N TYR A 19 5.31 3.47 -10.04
CA TYR A 19 5.21 2.75 -11.30
C TYR A 19 4.66 3.67 -12.39
N SER A 20 4.83 3.28 -13.66
CA SER A 20 3.98 3.80 -14.73
C SER A 20 2.63 3.07 -14.73
N PRO A 21 1.55 3.66 -15.30
CA PRO A 21 0.27 2.97 -15.42
C PRO A 21 0.36 1.61 -16.13
N ALA A 22 1.14 1.55 -17.22
CA ALA A 22 1.39 0.32 -17.95
C ALA A 22 2.20 -0.70 -17.11
N GLY A 23 3.16 -0.23 -16.30
CA GLY A 23 3.95 -1.08 -15.42
C GLY A 23 3.09 -1.72 -14.33
N LEU A 24 2.25 -0.93 -13.64
CA LEU A 24 1.36 -1.46 -12.60
C LEU A 24 0.32 -2.44 -13.17
N TYR A 25 -0.22 -2.15 -14.36
CA TYR A 25 -1.12 -3.05 -15.08
C TYR A 25 -0.45 -4.40 -15.36
N LYS A 26 0.73 -4.39 -15.97
CA LYS A 26 1.51 -5.61 -16.27
C LYS A 26 1.83 -6.40 -15.00
N LEU A 27 2.23 -5.71 -13.93
CA LEU A 27 2.54 -6.32 -12.64
C LEU A 27 1.35 -7.08 -12.07
N ARG A 28 0.17 -6.46 -12.02
CA ARG A 28 -1.06 -7.11 -11.53
C ARG A 28 -1.45 -8.33 -12.38
N HIS A 29 -1.37 -8.21 -13.70
CA HIS A 29 -1.66 -9.32 -14.61
C HIS A 29 -0.69 -10.49 -14.40
N LYS A 30 0.61 -10.21 -14.23
CA LYS A 30 1.62 -11.23 -13.95
C LYS A 30 1.39 -11.90 -12.60
N THR A 31 1.11 -11.12 -11.54
CA THR A 31 0.79 -11.65 -10.20
C THR A 31 -0.42 -12.58 -10.24
N ASN A 32 -1.51 -12.18 -10.92
CA ASN A 32 -2.71 -12.99 -11.10
C ASN A 32 -2.42 -14.29 -11.87
N ALA A 33 -1.69 -14.20 -12.99
CA ALA A 33 -1.34 -15.38 -13.80
C ALA A 33 -0.48 -16.40 -13.03
N LEU A 34 0.52 -15.94 -12.30
CA LEU A 34 1.36 -16.79 -11.46
C LEU A 34 0.55 -17.47 -10.35
N ALA A 35 -0.36 -16.74 -9.71
CA ALA A 35 -1.24 -17.31 -8.70
C ALA A 35 -2.14 -18.40 -9.28
N LYS A 36 -2.76 -18.18 -10.45
CA LYS A 36 -3.58 -19.20 -11.14
C LYS A 36 -2.77 -20.46 -11.44
N GLN A 37 -1.57 -20.32 -11.99
CA GLN A 37 -0.70 -21.45 -12.29
C GLN A 37 -0.36 -22.25 -11.03
N GLN A 38 0.04 -21.57 -9.95
CA GLN A 38 0.39 -22.24 -8.69
C GLN A 38 -0.80 -22.92 -8.02
N ILE A 39 -1.96 -22.27 -8.02
CA ILE A 39 -3.17 -22.81 -7.38
C ILE A 39 -3.75 -23.97 -8.19
N ALA A 40 -3.76 -23.87 -9.52
CA ALA A 40 -4.24 -24.95 -10.39
C ALA A 40 -3.46 -26.26 -10.15
N VAL A 41 -2.13 -26.18 -10.03
CA VAL A 41 -1.27 -27.33 -9.72
C VAL A 41 -1.62 -27.94 -8.35
N ARG A 42 -1.95 -27.13 -7.34
CA ARG A 42 -2.28 -27.61 -5.99
C ARG A 42 -3.68 -28.17 -5.87
N LEU A 43 -4.65 -27.57 -6.55
CA LEU A 43 -6.04 -28.04 -6.53
C LEU A 43 -6.20 -29.34 -7.30
N ASN A 44 -5.42 -29.53 -8.38
CA ASN A 44 -5.44 -30.74 -9.20
C ASN A 44 -6.86 -31.17 -9.64
N THR A 45 -7.74 -30.18 -9.86
CA THR A 45 -9.12 -30.36 -10.31
C THR A 45 -9.21 -30.23 -11.82
N ASP A 46 -9.90 -31.15 -12.48
CA ASP A 46 -10.20 -31.11 -13.93
C ASP A 46 -11.73 -31.08 -14.17
N PRO A 47 -12.30 -30.01 -14.74
CA PRO A 47 -11.64 -28.77 -15.16
C PRO A 47 -11.22 -27.87 -13.97
N PRO A 48 -10.23 -26.97 -14.18
CA PRO A 48 -9.83 -26.00 -13.15
C PRO A 48 -10.99 -25.09 -12.76
N PRO A 49 -11.01 -24.57 -11.51
CA PRO A 49 -12.07 -23.67 -11.09
C PRO A 49 -12.01 -22.34 -11.85
N ASP A 50 -13.15 -21.65 -11.90
CA ASP A 50 -13.20 -20.29 -12.43
C ASP A 50 -12.42 -19.34 -11.50
N PHE A 51 -11.21 -18.97 -11.91
CA PHE A 51 -10.33 -18.07 -11.18
C PHE A 51 -10.69 -16.61 -11.37
N LEU A 52 -10.32 -15.76 -10.41
CA LEU A 52 -10.50 -14.32 -10.52
C LEU A 52 -9.66 -13.72 -11.64
N THR A 53 -10.25 -12.78 -12.38
CA THR A 53 -9.55 -11.89 -13.31
C THR A 53 -8.81 -10.78 -12.55
N PRO A 54 -7.80 -10.13 -13.15
CA PRO A 54 -7.10 -9.00 -12.53
C PRO A 54 -8.04 -7.86 -12.12
N ASP A 55 -9.07 -7.57 -12.90
CA ASP A 55 -10.07 -6.55 -12.58
C ASP A 55 -10.96 -6.96 -11.40
N GLU A 56 -11.34 -8.24 -11.31
CA GLU A 56 -12.05 -8.77 -10.15
C GLU A 56 -11.20 -8.70 -8.88
N GLU A 57 -9.91 -9.02 -8.97
CA GLU A 57 -8.96 -8.84 -7.86
C GLU A 57 -8.88 -7.37 -7.45
N ALA A 58 -8.69 -6.46 -8.40
CA ALA A 58 -8.61 -5.03 -8.11
C ALA A 58 -9.88 -4.49 -7.42
N ARG A 59 -11.06 -4.94 -7.85
CA ARG A 59 -12.34 -4.60 -7.18
C ARG A 59 -12.40 -5.14 -5.75
N LEU A 60 -11.95 -6.38 -5.52
CA LEU A 60 -11.91 -6.95 -4.16
C LEU A 60 -10.92 -6.19 -3.27
N VAL A 61 -9.72 -5.89 -3.77
CA VAL A 61 -8.73 -5.09 -3.02
C VAL A 61 -9.28 -3.72 -2.67
N LYS A 62 -9.97 -3.05 -3.62
CA LYS A 62 -10.64 -1.76 -3.37
C LYS A 62 -11.71 -1.89 -2.26
N PHE A 63 -12.57 -2.91 -2.35
CA PHE A 63 -13.57 -3.19 -1.31
C PHE A 63 -12.94 -3.40 0.07
N PHE A 64 -11.92 -4.26 0.17
CA PHE A 64 -11.25 -4.51 1.45
C PHE A 64 -10.44 -3.31 1.96
N THR A 65 -9.98 -2.43 1.07
CA THR A 65 -9.35 -1.16 1.48
C THR A 65 -10.37 -0.24 2.14
N VAL A 66 -11.60 -0.15 1.60
CA VAL A 66 -12.67 0.65 2.22
C VAL A 66 -13.10 0.03 3.56
N GLU A 67 -13.22 -1.29 3.64
CA GLU A 67 -13.49 -1.98 4.90
C GLU A 67 -12.36 -1.75 5.93
N LEU A 68 -11.10 -1.69 5.49
CA LEU A 68 -9.97 -1.36 6.35
C LEU A 68 -10.10 0.06 6.92
N ILE A 69 -10.44 1.03 6.06
CA ILE A 69 -10.65 2.44 6.47
C ILE A 69 -11.75 2.53 7.54
N ARG A 70 -12.87 1.83 7.35
CA ARG A 70 -13.97 1.74 8.33
C ARG A 70 -13.55 1.07 9.62
N ALA A 71 -12.86 -0.06 9.53
CA ALA A 71 -12.34 -0.78 10.67
C ALA A 71 -11.37 0.10 11.49
N ALA A 72 -10.50 0.87 10.83
CA ALA A 72 -9.62 1.82 11.48
C ALA A 72 -10.38 2.95 12.19
N GLN A 73 -11.46 3.47 11.58
CA GLN A 73 -12.35 4.46 12.21
C GLN A 73 -13.04 3.89 13.46
N PHE A 74 -13.60 2.68 13.36
CA PHE A 74 -14.21 1.97 14.48
C PHE A 74 -13.20 1.65 15.60
N CYS A 75 -11.94 1.40 15.23
CA CYS A 75 -10.85 1.24 16.17
C CYS A 75 -10.32 2.56 16.74
N GLU A 76 -10.88 3.70 16.33
CA GLU A 76 -10.45 5.06 16.71
C GLU A 76 -8.97 5.33 16.40
N LEU A 77 -8.46 4.70 15.34
CA LEU A 77 -7.07 4.85 14.95
C LEU A 77 -6.84 6.21 14.26
N PRO A 78 -5.73 6.90 14.59
CA PRO A 78 -5.26 8.10 13.92
C PRO A 78 -5.22 7.99 12.39
N THR A 79 -5.33 9.15 11.73
CA THR A 79 -5.40 9.23 10.26
C THR A 79 -4.14 8.69 9.57
N GLU A 80 -2.95 8.96 10.13
CA GLU A 80 -1.68 8.45 9.60
C GLU A 80 -1.69 6.92 9.63
N ILE A 81 -1.96 6.31 10.79
CA ILE A 81 -2.03 4.84 10.96
C ILE A 81 -3.02 4.20 10.00
N ARG A 82 -4.21 4.78 9.87
CA ARG A 82 -5.23 4.32 8.92
C ARG A 82 -4.70 4.32 7.48
N SER A 83 -4.03 5.40 7.11
CA SER A 83 -3.48 5.59 5.77
C SER A 83 -2.34 4.61 5.51
N THR A 84 -1.39 4.48 6.45
CA THR A 84 -0.28 3.52 6.38
C THR A 84 -0.79 2.09 6.24
N ALA A 85 -1.77 1.69 7.06
CA ALA A 85 -2.39 0.37 6.98
C ALA A 85 -3.08 0.10 5.63
N ALA A 86 -3.82 1.08 5.09
CA ALA A 86 -4.43 0.98 3.77
C ALA A 86 -3.39 0.81 2.66
N ILE A 87 -2.30 1.60 2.70
CA ILE A 87 -1.22 1.49 1.72
C ILE A 87 -0.46 0.17 1.84
N PHE A 88 -0.23 -0.35 3.05
CA PHE A 88 0.37 -1.67 3.23
C PHE A 88 -0.49 -2.78 2.62
N LEU A 89 -1.80 -2.78 2.86
CA LEU A 89 -2.72 -3.75 2.26
C LEU A 89 -2.66 -3.70 0.73
N ARG A 90 -2.66 -2.50 0.15
CA ARG A 90 -2.62 -2.32 -1.30
C ARG A 90 -1.29 -2.70 -1.91
N ARG A 91 -0.16 -2.32 -1.28
CA ARG A 91 1.18 -2.75 -1.69
C ARG A 91 1.29 -4.28 -1.68
N PHE A 92 0.79 -4.91 -0.62
CA PHE A 92 0.78 -6.36 -0.50
C PHE A 92 0.03 -7.04 -1.65
N TYR A 93 -1.14 -6.54 -2.03
CA TYR A 93 -1.95 -7.11 -3.11
C TYR A 93 -1.59 -6.65 -4.52
N VAL A 94 -0.55 -5.83 -4.68
CA VAL A 94 0.09 -5.61 -5.99
C VAL A 94 1.05 -6.76 -6.31
N THR A 95 1.77 -7.26 -5.31
CA THR A 95 2.78 -8.32 -5.45
C THR A 95 2.25 -9.72 -5.12
N ASN A 96 1.08 -9.81 -4.47
CA ASN A 96 0.44 -11.07 -4.12
C ASN A 96 -1.03 -11.07 -4.58
N SER A 97 -1.57 -12.24 -4.93
CA SER A 97 -2.97 -12.36 -5.32
C SER A 97 -3.88 -12.53 -4.10
N VAL A 98 -5.10 -11.99 -4.19
CA VAL A 98 -6.18 -12.26 -3.20
C VAL A 98 -6.58 -13.74 -3.16
N MET A 99 -6.32 -14.49 -4.23
CA MET A 99 -6.54 -15.94 -4.27
C MET A 99 -5.53 -16.72 -3.43
N THR A 100 -4.35 -16.13 -3.16
CA THR A 100 -3.27 -16.77 -2.40
C THR A 100 -3.39 -16.51 -0.90
N TYR A 101 -3.65 -15.26 -0.50
CA TYR A 101 -3.68 -14.86 0.91
C TYR A 101 -4.99 -14.15 1.24
N PRO A 102 -5.64 -14.50 2.37
CA PRO A 102 -7.00 -14.08 2.64
C PRO A 102 -7.07 -12.60 3.08
N PRO A 103 -7.84 -11.75 2.38
CA PRO A 103 -7.84 -10.30 2.61
C PRO A 103 -8.47 -9.86 3.93
N THR A 104 -9.36 -10.66 4.52
CA THR A 104 -9.98 -10.32 5.81
C THR A 104 -8.95 -10.32 6.95
N GLU A 105 -8.03 -11.26 6.92
CA GLU A 105 -6.98 -11.45 7.92
C GLU A 105 -5.83 -10.46 7.65
N LEU A 106 -5.43 -10.32 6.37
CA LEU A 106 -4.42 -9.33 5.97
C LEU A 106 -4.85 -7.90 6.28
N LEU A 107 -6.15 -7.58 6.23
CA LEU A 107 -6.69 -6.29 6.68
C LEU A 107 -6.38 -6.05 8.16
N LYS A 108 -6.69 -7.01 9.03
CA LYS A 108 -6.47 -6.90 10.48
C LYS A 108 -4.98 -6.83 10.80
N THR A 109 -4.17 -7.65 10.14
CA THR A 109 -2.70 -7.59 10.23
C THR A 109 -2.17 -6.23 9.77
N SER A 110 -2.70 -5.67 8.68
CA SER A 110 -2.27 -4.35 8.17
C SER A 110 -2.60 -3.23 9.15
N LEU A 111 -3.75 -3.28 9.83
CA LEU A 111 -4.08 -2.33 10.91
C LEU A 111 -3.09 -2.43 12.07
N PHE A 112 -2.84 -3.65 12.55
CA PHE A 112 -1.89 -3.87 13.65
C PHE A 112 -0.47 -3.42 13.30
N PHE A 113 0.00 -3.77 12.11
CA PHE A 113 1.34 -3.44 11.66
C PHE A 113 1.47 -1.94 11.32
N GLY A 114 0.41 -1.31 10.80
CA GLY A 114 0.34 0.14 10.62
C GLY A 114 0.53 0.91 11.93
N CYS A 115 -0.07 0.43 13.03
CA CYS A 115 0.19 1.00 14.36
C CYS A 115 1.67 0.94 14.72
N LYS A 116 2.34 -0.22 14.52
CA LYS A 116 3.78 -0.37 14.79
C LYS A 116 4.63 0.56 13.92
N ALA A 117 4.34 0.65 12.62
CA ALA A 117 5.11 1.46 11.68
C ALA A 117 5.07 2.95 12.02
N GLU A 118 3.94 3.45 12.52
CA GLU A 118 3.78 4.85 12.96
C GLU A 118 4.18 5.08 14.43
N GLY A 119 4.82 4.11 15.09
CA GLY A 119 5.26 4.23 16.49
C GLY A 119 4.12 4.23 17.51
N PHE A 120 2.91 3.79 17.13
CA PHE A 120 1.76 3.67 18.02
C PHE A 120 1.66 2.28 18.62
N TYR A 121 1.91 2.17 19.91
CA TYR A 121 1.83 0.90 20.61
C TYR A 121 0.39 0.56 21.01
N ILE A 122 -0.24 -0.34 20.24
CA ILE A 122 -1.52 -0.96 20.61
C ILE A 122 -1.30 -2.37 21.13
N ARG A 123 -1.93 -2.72 22.26
CA ARG A 123 -1.94 -4.10 22.74
C ARG A 123 -2.72 -4.97 21.77
N LEU A 124 -2.07 -6.01 21.25
CA LEU A 124 -2.65 -6.90 20.25
C LEU A 124 -3.99 -7.51 20.68
N ALA A 125 -4.10 -7.96 21.92
CA ALA A 125 -5.35 -8.52 22.45
C ALA A 125 -6.52 -7.53 22.35
N ARG A 126 -6.30 -6.26 22.74
CA ARG A 126 -7.32 -5.21 22.64
C ARG A 126 -7.77 -4.94 21.21
N LEU A 127 -6.84 -5.04 20.25
CA LEU A 127 -7.18 -4.90 18.84
C LEU A 127 -7.98 -6.12 18.34
N ALA A 128 -7.58 -7.33 18.73
CA ALA A 128 -8.30 -8.56 18.38
C ALA A 128 -9.75 -8.55 18.93
N ASP A 129 -9.94 -8.08 20.17
CA ASP A 129 -11.25 -7.99 20.83
C ASP A 129 -12.25 -7.08 20.10
N LYS A 130 -11.77 -6.12 19.28
CA LYS A 130 -12.62 -5.26 18.46
C LYS A 130 -13.19 -5.98 17.24
N PHE A 131 -12.68 -7.15 16.86
CA PHE A 131 -13.12 -7.90 15.69
C PHE A 131 -13.77 -9.24 16.08
N PRO A 132 -14.92 -9.59 15.49
CA PRO A 132 -15.58 -10.84 15.80
C PRO A 132 -14.71 -12.04 15.40
N ASN A 133 -14.73 -13.10 16.22
CA ASN A 133 -14.05 -14.38 15.97
C ASN A 133 -12.57 -14.22 15.58
N THR A 134 -11.88 -13.24 16.16
CA THR A 134 -10.49 -12.92 15.83
C THR A 134 -9.61 -13.17 17.03
N THR A 135 -8.55 -13.96 16.86
CA THR A 135 -7.54 -14.19 17.90
C THR A 135 -6.28 -13.37 17.63
N SER A 136 -5.51 -13.12 18.69
CA SER A 136 -4.19 -12.47 18.58
C SER A 136 -3.25 -13.25 17.65
N GLU A 137 -3.29 -14.58 17.70
CA GLU A 137 -2.47 -15.45 16.85
C GLU A 137 -2.78 -15.27 15.36
N GLN A 138 -4.06 -15.16 14.98
CA GLN A 138 -4.46 -14.94 13.59
C GLN A 138 -3.88 -13.66 13.00
N ILE A 139 -3.85 -12.58 13.80
CA ILE A 139 -3.27 -11.30 13.37
C ILE A 139 -1.74 -11.42 13.23
N LEU A 140 -1.06 -12.08 14.19
CA LEU A 140 0.39 -12.28 14.17
C LEU A 140 0.86 -13.22 13.06
N ALA A 141 0.04 -14.19 12.67
CA ALA A 141 0.38 -15.14 11.63
C ALA A 141 0.65 -14.46 10.28
N GLY A 142 -0.08 -13.37 9.99
CA GLY A 142 0.12 -12.57 8.80
C GLY A 142 1.26 -11.53 8.89
N GLU A 143 1.79 -11.23 10.08
CA GLU A 143 2.65 -10.06 10.29
C GLU A 143 3.94 -10.11 9.45
N PHE A 144 4.72 -11.17 9.60
CA PHE A 144 5.96 -11.30 8.83
C PHE A 144 5.70 -11.47 7.34
N LEU A 145 4.60 -12.15 6.98
CA LEU A 145 4.17 -12.28 5.59
C LEU A 145 3.89 -10.91 4.96
N LEU A 146 3.17 -10.04 5.69
CA LEU A 146 2.91 -8.67 5.26
C LEU A 146 4.23 -7.92 5.04
N CYS A 147 5.16 -7.99 6.00
CA CYS A 147 6.49 -7.35 5.89
C CYS A 147 7.23 -7.77 4.61
N GLN A 148 7.21 -9.08 4.29
CA GLN A 148 7.81 -9.60 3.07
C GLN A 148 7.10 -9.05 1.82
N GLY A 149 5.76 -9.08 1.80
CA GLY A 149 4.96 -8.64 0.66
C GLY A 149 5.09 -7.14 0.36
N ILE A 150 5.30 -6.31 1.40
CA ILE A 150 5.60 -4.87 1.26
C ILE A 150 7.11 -4.58 1.12
N ARG A 151 7.93 -5.61 0.92
CA ARG A 151 9.39 -5.53 0.70
C ARG A 151 10.12 -4.76 1.79
N PHE A 152 9.67 -4.89 3.05
CA PHE A 152 10.20 -4.20 4.22
C PHE A 152 10.24 -2.65 4.09
N ALA A 153 9.43 -2.09 3.18
CA ALA A 153 9.32 -0.65 2.96
C ALA A 153 8.26 -0.04 3.90
N PHE A 154 8.64 0.14 5.17
CA PHE A 154 7.73 0.59 6.22
C PHE A 154 7.49 2.10 6.21
N ASP A 155 8.44 2.90 5.71
CA ASP A 155 8.27 4.36 5.54
C ASP A 155 7.27 4.64 4.41
N VAL A 156 6.09 5.14 4.78
CA VAL A 156 5.05 5.62 3.87
C VAL A 156 4.90 7.12 4.05
N ARG A 157 5.13 7.88 2.98
CA ARG A 157 5.00 9.34 2.99
C ARG A 157 3.59 9.73 2.61
N HIS A 158 2.87 10.31 3.57
CA HIS A 158 1.50 10.78 3.37
C HIS A 158 1.43 12.28 3.00
N PRO A 159 0.42 12.70 2.22
CA PRO A 159 0.25 14.08 1.77
C PRO A 159 -0.31 15.03 2.85
N PHE A 160 -0.67 14.55 4.04
CA PHE A 160 -1.30 15.37 5.08
C PHE A 160 -0.39 16.48 5.60
N ARG A 161 0.88 16.17 5.91
CA ARG A 161 1.85 17.21 6.32
C ARG A 161 2.16 18.20 5.20
N ALA A 162 2.15 17.74 3.94
CA ALA A 162 2.30 18.63 2.80
C ALA A 162 1.11 19.60 2.68
N LEU A 163 -0.11 19.13 3.00
CA LEU A 163 -1.29 19.98 3.01
C LEU A 163 -1.17 21.07 4.08
N GLU A 164 -0.79 20.70 5.32
CA GLU A 164 -0.59 21.70 6.39
C GLU A 164 0.46 22.75 5.98
N GLY A 165 1.57 22.35 5.36
CA GLY A 165 2.59 23.27 4.85
C GLY A 165 2.07 24.20 3.75
N ALA A 166 1.31 23.66 2.79
CA ALA A 166 0.70 24.46 1.71
C ALA A 166 -0.31 25.46 2.24
N ILE A 167 -1.13 25.07 3.23
CA ILE A 167 -2.09 25.97 3.88
C ILE A 167 -1.38 27.09 4.65
N LEU A 168 -0.28 26.81 5.34
CA LEU A 168 0.52 27.86 6.00
C LEU A 168 1.06 28.88 4.99
N GLU A 169 1.56 28.40 3.85
CA GLU A 169 2.06 29.28 2.78
C GLU A 169 0.93 30.11 2.13
N LEU A 170 -0.24 29.51 1.92
CA LEU A 170 -1.42 30.23 1.45
C LEU A 170 -1.87 31.31 2.42
N ARG A 171 -1.91 31.03 3.72
CA ARG A 171 -2.26 32.03 4.75
C ARG A 171 -1.27 33.18 4.79
N ARG A 172 0.01 32.91 4.53
CA ARG A 172 1.06 33.93 4.44
C ARG A 172 0.86 34.82 3.22
N LYS A 173 0.53 34.24 2.06
CA LYS A 173 0.33 34.97 0.79
C LYS A 173 -1.02 35.70 0.70
N LEU A 174 -2.07 35.13 1.27
CA LEU A 174 -3.46 35.62 1.21
C LEU A 174 -4.03 35.81 2.62
N PRO A 175 -3.54 36.82 3.38
CA PRO A 175 -3.93 37.00 4.78
C PRO A 175 -5.41 37.33 4.97
N THR A 176 -6.06 37.93 3.97
CA THR A 176 -7.49 38.33 3.99
C THR A 176 -8.44 37.16 3.73
N ASP A 177 -7.99 36.09 3.10
CA ASP A 177 -8.85 35.03 2.55
C ASP A 177 -8.94 33.78 3.45
N GLN A 178 -8.81 33.96 4.76
CA GLN A 178 -8.72 32.85 5.73
C GLN A 178 -9.91 31.87 5.63
N ASN A 179 -11.13 32.36 5.42
CA ASN A 179 -12.32 31.52 5.33
C ASN A 179 -12.29 30.61 4.10
N ARG A 180 -11.85 31.14 2.94
CA ARG A 180 -11.67 30.37 1.71
C ARG A 180 -10.62 29.29 1.89
N ILE A 181 -9.47 29.65 2.46
CA ILE A 181 -8.37 28.71 2.75
C ILE A 181 -8.81 27.62 3.71
N ASN A 182 -9.53 27.94 4.79
CA ASN A 182 -10.02 26.96 5.76
C ASN A 182 -11.01 25.98 5.13
N THR A 183 -11.90 26.47 4.27
CA THR A 183 -12.86 25.62 3.53
C THR A 183 -12.13 24.67 2.59
N ALA A 184 -11.16 25.17 1.83
CA ALA A 184 -10.33 24.36 0.94
C ALA A 184 -9.50 23.33 1.72
N HIS A 185 -8.93 23.71 2.86
CA HIS A 185 -8.16 22.82 3.75
C HIS A 185 -9.01 21.65 4.25
N MET A 186 -10.19 21.93 4.81
CA MET A 186 -11.10 20.89 5.31
C MET A 186 -11.48 19.92 4.20
N ARG A 187 -11.91 20.44 3.04
CA ARG A 187 -12.35 19.62 1.92
C ARG A 187 -11.20 18.79 1.33
N ALA A 188 -10.03 19.39 1.10
CA ALA A 188 -8.87 18.67 0.58
C ALA A 188 -8.43 17.56 1.54
N ARG A 189 -8.48 17.82 2.85
CA ARG A 189 -8.15 16.81 3.86
C ARG A 189 -9.08 15.61 3.81
N GLU A 190 -10.38 15.80 3.58
CA GLU A 190 -11.32 14.68 3.41
C GLU A 190 -11.06 13.88 2.14
N ILE A 191 -10.72 14.54 1.03
CA ILE A 191 -10.28 13.87 -0.22
C ILE A 191 -9.04 13.00 0.04
N LEU A 192 -8.04 13.53 0.73
CA LEU A 192 -6.81 12.79 1.04
C LEU A 192 -7.05 11.59 1.96
N LYS A 193 -8.01 11.68 2.88
CA LYS A 193 -8.37 10.61 3.82
C LYS A 193 -9.09 9.43 3.17
N PHE A 194 -9.65 9.60 1.97
CA PHE A 194 -10.44 8.56 1.30
C PHE A 194 -9.98 8.32 -0.14
N SER A 195 -10.16 9.31 -1.02
CA SER A 195 -9.89 9.20 -2.47
C SER A 195 -8.46 8.73 -2.74
N ALA A 196 -7.48 9.30 -2.04
CA ALA A 196 -6.08 8.93 -2.22
C ALA A 196 -5.78 7.49 -1.74
N LEU A 197 -6.53 6.99 -0.77
CA LEU A 197 -6.34 5.64 -0.21
C LEU A 197 -7.04 4.55 -1.02
N VAL A 198 -8.04 4.90 -1.85
CA VAL A 198 -8.87 3.95 -2.62
C VAL A 198 -8.49 3.91 -4.11
N THR A 199 -7.87 4.96 -4.62
CA THR A 199 -7.36 5.09 -6.01
C THR A 199 -5.86 4.82 -6.11
N ASP A 200 -5.33 4.52 -7.29
CA ASP A 200 -3.91 4.14 -7.45
C ASP A 200 -2.91 5.31 -7.36
N VAL A 201 -3.33 6.49 -6.90
CA VAL A 201 -2.49 7.71 -6.92
C VAL A 201 -1.16 7.56 -6.18
N TYR A 202 -1.10 6.79 -5.09
CA TYR A 202 0.14 6.52 -4.34
C TYR A 202 1.20 5.76 -5.15
N PHE A 203 0.78 5.06 -6.20
CA PHE A 203 1.66 4.31 -7.09
C PHE A 203 2.17 5.17 -8.25
N TYR A 204 1.57 6.33 -8.53
CA TYR A 204 1.87 7.13 -9.71
C TYR A 204 2.44 8.51 -9.38
N TYR A 205 2.09 9.07 -8.22
CA TYR A 205 2.35 10.47 -7.90
C TYR A 205 3.03 10.62 -6.54
N ALA A 206 3.85 11.67 -6.43
CA ALA A 206 4.48 12.06 -5.17
C ALA A 206 3.45 12.66 -4.19
N PRO A 207 3.69 12.61 -2.86
CA PRO A 207 2.76 13.17 -1.88
C PRO A 207 2.42 14.66 -2.12
N SER A 208 3.37 15.45 -2.60
CA SER A 208 3.13 16.86 -2.96
C SER A 208 2.17 17.01 -4.14
N GLN A 209 2.28 16.15 -5.15
CA GLN A 209 1.37 16.12 -6.31
C GLN A 209 -0.03 15.68 -5.90
N ILE A 210 -0.14 14.64 -5.07
CA ILE A 210 -1.43 14.16 -4.55
C ILE A 210 -2.11 15.25 -3.71
N MET A 211 -1.35 15.93 -2.85
CA MET A 211 -1.83 17.05 -2.05
C MET A 211 -2.32 18.20 -2.92
N MET A 212 -1.51 18.61 -3.90
CA MET A 212 -1.84 19.74 -4.77
C MET A 212 -3.02 19.41 -5.68
N ALA A 213 -3.15 18.16 -6.14
CA ALA A 213 -4.31 17.69 -6.88
C ALA A 213 -5.58 17.71 -6.01
N ALA A 214 -5.49 17.34 -4.72
CA ALA A 214 -6.62 17.46 -3.80
C ALA A 214 -7.03 18.92 -3.58
N LEU A 215 -6.08 19.86 -3.47
CA LEU A 215 -6.37 21.30 -3.45
C LEU A 215 -6.94 21.79 -4.79
N LEU A 216 -6.50 21.25 -5.92
CA LEU A 216 -7.01 21.62 -7.25
C LEU A 216 -8.49 21.25 -7.42
N ILE A 217 -8.94 20.13 -6.83
CA ILE A 217 -10.36 19.75 -6.78
C ILE A 217 -11.17 20.79 -5.99
N THR A 218 -10.60 21.35 -4.92
CA THR A 218 -11.34 22.25 -4.04
C THR A 218 -11.32 23.69 -4.51
N ASP A 219 -10.16 24.16 -4.95
CA ASP A 219 -9.96 25.53 -5.39
C ASP A 219 -8.70 25.67 -6.26
N ALA A 220 -8.91 25.79 -7.58
CA ALA A 220 -7.81 25.95 -8.54
C ALA A 220 -7.00 27.24 -8.33
N GLY A 221 -7.64 28.34 -7.90
CA GLY A 221 -6.97 29.62 -7.71
C GLY A 221 -5.97 29.61 -6.56
N LEU A 222 -6.22 28.79 -5.53
CA LEU A 222 -5.23 28.57 -4.46
C LEU A 222 -4.00 27.82 -4.97
N VAL A 223 -4.18 26.85 -5.87
CA VAL A 223 -3.05 26.13 -6.50
C VAL A 223 -2.24 27.07 -7.41
N ASP A 224 -2.90 27.93 -8.17
CA ASP A 224 -2.22 28.96 -8.97
C ASP A 224 -1.40 29.93 -8.10
N THR A 225 -1.88 30.24 -6.90
CA THR A 225 -1.14 31.09 -5.92
C THR A 225 0.10 30.37 -5.37
N LEU A 226 0.04 29.04 -5.22
CA LEU A 226 1.16 28.22 -4.79
C LEU A 226 2.19 28.01 -5.91
N ILE A 227 1.73 27.84 -7.15
CA ILE A 227 2.55 27.65 -8.35
C ILE A 227 2.24 28.78 -9.36
N PRO A 228 2.76 29.99 -9.13
CA PRO A 228 2.51 31.14 -10.01
C PRO A 228 3.09 30.91 -11.41
N LEU A 229 2.53 31.62 -12.39
CA LEU A 229 3.17 31.75 -13.70
C LEU A 229 4.44 32.59 -13.55
N ALA A 230 5.46 32.27 -14.34
CA ALA A 230 6.66 33.10 -14.39
C ALA A 230 6.33 34.43 -15.09
N GLU A 231 6.83 35.53 -14.55
CA GLU A 231 6.66 36.83 -15.19
C GLU A 231 7.60 36.94 -16.40
N PRO A 232 7.24 37.68 -17.46
CA PRO A 232 8.09 37.83 -18.65
C PRO A 232 9.48 38.42 -18.35
N SER A 233 9.60 39.13 -17.22
CA SER A 233 10.84 39.71 -16.71
C SER A 233 11.76 38.71 -16.01
N ASP A 234 11.28 37.51 -15.68
CA ASP A 234 12.06 36.53 -14.91
C ASP A 234 13.12 35.84 -15.78
N GLU A 235 14.34 35.72 -15.25
CA GLU A 235 15.39 34.96 -15.90
C GLU A 235 14.96 33.48 -16.06
N GLY A 236 14.92 33.02 -17.31
CA GLY A 236 14.47 31.66 -17.64
C GLY A 236 12.96 31.45 -17.60
N ALA A 237 12.14 32.50 -17.70
CA ALA A 237 10.67 32.44 -17.70
C ALA A 237 10.08 31.37 -18.65
N THR A 238 10.68 31.19 -19.84
CA THR A 238 10.26 30.16 -20.80
C THR A 238 10.41 28.74 -20.25
N ALA A 239 11.53 28.45 -19.58
CA ALA A 239 11.79 27.14 -19.00
C ALA A 239 10.90 26.89 -17.78
N GLN A 240 10.70 27.91 -16.93
CA GLN A 240 9.81 27.84 -15.78
C GLN A 240 8.35 27.61 -16.20
N THR A 241 7.88 28.32 -17.23
CA THR A 241 6.53 28.15 -17.80
C THR A 241 6.35 26.73 -18.38
N ALA A 242 7.34 26.21 -19.10
CA ALA A 242 7.31 24.85 -19.62
C ALA A 242 7.27 23.80 -18.49
N LEU A 243 8.05 23.99 -17.42
CA LEU A 243 8.03 23.13 -16.24
C LEU A 243 6.67 23.18 -15.53
N ARG A 244 6.12 24.38 -15.33
CA ARG A 244 4.78 24.58 -14.76
C ARG A 244 3.71 23.84 -15.57
N SER A 245 3.74 23.97 -16.90
CA SER A 245 2.81 23.26 -17.78
C SER A 245 2.85 21.73 -17.57
N LYS A 246 4.06 21.16 -17.46
CA LYS A 246 4.24 19.73 -17.15
C LYS A 246 3.71 19.37 -15.76
N ILE A 247 3.94 20.21 -14.75
CA ILE A 247 3.41 20.01 -13.40
C ILE A 247 1.89 19.99 -13.44
N PHE A 248 1.25 21.00 -14.04
CA PHE A 248 -0.21 21.07 -14.13
C PHE A 248 -0.82 19.92 -14.92
N ALA A 249 -0.16 19.44 -15.99
CA ALA A 249 -0.59 18.24 -16.69
C ALA A 249 -0.60 17.00 -15.77
N ALA A 250 0.42 16.84 -14.93
CA ALA A 250 0.48 15.77 -13.94
C ALA A 250 -0.56 15.94 -12.82
N LEU A 251 -0.77 17.17 -12.34
CA LEU A 251 -1.78 17.48 -11.33
C LEU A 251 -3.19 17.19 -11.84
N GLU A 252 -3.48 17.56 -13.09
CA GLU A 252 -4.78 17.32 -13.73
C GLU A 252 -5.04 15.82 -13.93
N ALA A 253 -4.01 15.05 -14.28
CA ALA A 253 -4.12 13.59 -14.35
C ALA A 253 -4.34 12.95 -12.96
N CYS A 254 -3.65 13.46 -11.93
CA CYS A 254 -3.86 13.02 -10.54
C CYS A 254 -5.26 13.42 -10.01
N ARG A 255 -5.73 14.62 -10.38
CA ARG A 255 -7.06 15.16 -10.03
C ARG A 255 -8.16 14.23 -10.53
N LYS A 256 -8.15 13.93 -11.83
CA LYS A 256 -9.12 13.03 -12.46
C LYS A 256 -9.19 11.68 -11.76
N MET A 257 -8.04 11.12 -11.38
CA MET A 257 -7.98 9.85 -10.66
C MET A 257 -8.58 9.93 -9.25
N LEU A 258 -8.32 11.01 -8.51
CA LEU A 258 -8.93 11.24 -7.20
C LEU A 258 -10.46 11.40 -7.31
N GLU A 259 -10.95 12.06 -8.36
CA GLU A 259 -12.38 12.28 -8.64
C GLU A 259 -13.14 10.98 -8.99
N GLU A 260 -12.47 9.87 -9.30
CA GLU A 260 -13.12 8.56 -9.50
C GLU A 260 -13.71 7.99 -8.20
N GLU A 261 -13.11 8.32 -7.05
CA GLU A 261 -13.52 7.86 -5.72
C GLU A 261 -13.62 9.03 -4.74
N PRO A 262 -14.56 9.96 -4.92
CA PRO A 262 -14.72 11.09 -4.02
C PRO A 262 -15.20 10.62 -2.64
N PRO A 263 -14.97 11.39 -1.56
CA PRO A 263 -15.29 10.99 -0.18
C PRO A 263 -16.73 10.50 0.03
N GLU A 264 -17.68 11.10 -0.71
CA GLU A 264 -19.11 10.76 -0.67
C GLU A 264 -19.36 9.28 -1.02
N ARG A 265 -18.54 8.67 -1.89
CA ARG A 265 -18.70 7.25 -2.24
C ARG A 265 -18.52 6.32 -1.04
N MET A 266 -17.84 6.76 0.03
CA MET A 266 -17.70 5.97 1.25
C MET A 266 -19.07 5.60 1.85
N THR A 267 -20.00 6.55 1.85
CA THR A 267 -21.39 6.37 2.32
C THR A 267 -22.30 5.93 1.20
N ASP A 268 -22.26 6.64 0.07
CA ASP A 268 -23.31 6.60 -0.95
C ASP A 268 -23.20 5.39 -1.88
N TYR A 269 -22.00 4.80 -1.99
CA TYR A 269 -21.77 3.62 -2.80
C TYR A 269 -21.31 2.46 -1.93
N TRP A 270 -20.16 2.59 -1.27
CA TRP A 270 -19.57 1.51 -0.52
C TRP A 270 -20.36 1.17 0.75
N GLY A 271 -21.12 2.12 1.30
CA GLY A 271 -21.91 1.94 2.52
C GLY A 271 -23.25 1.25 2.28
N THR A 272 -23.63 1.10 1.00
CA THR A 272 -24.94 0.59 0.62
C THR A 272 -25.00 -0.95 0.70
N PRO A 273 -26.14 -1.52 1.11
CA PRO A 273 -26.33 -2.97 1.08
C PRO A 273 -26.27 -3.54 -0.35
N GLU A 274 -26.56 -2.74 -1.37
CA GLU A 274 -26.45 -3.08 -2.79
C GLU A 274 -25.01 -3.43 -3.18
N THR A 275 -24.05 -2.60 -2.77
CA THR A 275 -22.63 -2.86 -3.04
C THR A 275 -22.14 -4.10 -2.29
N VAL A 276 -22.57 -4.29 -1.04
CA VAL A 276 -22.24 -5.52 -0.31
C VAL A 276 -22.81 -6.76 -1.01
N LYS A 277 -24.03 -6.67 -1.57
CA LYS A 277 -24.64 -7.73 -2.39
C LYS A 277 -23.86 -7.96 -3.69
N SER A 278 -23.42 -6.91 -4.39
CA SER A 278 -22.67 -7.03 -5.65
C SER A 278 -21.29 -7.67 -5.47
N MET A 279 -20.71 -7.59 -4.27
CA MET A 279 -19.45 -8.28 -3.92
C MET A 279 -19.64 -9.76 -3.54
N LYS A 280 -20.87 -10.23 -3.26
CA LYS A 280 -21.13 -11.63 -2.88
C LYS A 280 -20.70 -12.64 -3.95
N PRO A 281 -21.01 -12.47 -5.24
CA PRO A 281 -20.54 -13.38 -6.30
C PRO A 281 -19.01 -13.49 -6.34
N LEU A 282 -18.30 -12.37 -6.25
CA LEU A 282 -16.83 -12.35 -6.26
C LEU A 282 -16.25 -13.08 -5.06
N ARG A 283 -16.83 -12.88 -3.86
CA ARG A 283 -16.40 -13.61 -2.66
C ARG A 283 -16.68 -15.12 -2.74
N LYS A 284 -17.83 -15.52 -3.33
CA LYS A 284 -18.14 -16.93 -3.59
C LYS A 284 -17.16 -17.54 -4.60
N LYS A 285 -16.81 -16.81 -5.66
CA LYS A 285 -15.82 -17.21 -6.65
C LYS A 285 -14.45 -17.39 -5.99
N LEU A 286 -13.99 -16.39 -5.22
CA LEU A 286 -12.76 -16.46 -4.42
C LEU A 286 -12.73 -17.69 -3.50
N GLN A 287 -13.84 -18.01 -2.84
CA GLN A 287 -13.90 -19.17 -1.93
C GLN A 287 -13.66 -20.50 -2.67
N LYS A 288 -14.06 -20.60 -3.95
CA LYS A 288 -13.89 -21.80 -4.77
C LYS A 288 -12.49 -21.92 -5.39
N CYS A 289 -11.82 -20.80 -5.64
CA CYS A 289 -10.55 -20.76 -6.36
C CYS A 289 -9.35 -20.35 -5.48
N ARG A 290 -9.51 -20.32 -4.15
CA ARG A 290 -8.44 -19.97 -3.21
C ARG A 290 -7.39 -21.08 -3.09
N ASP A 291 -6.17 -20.66 -2.79
CA ASP A 291 -5.05 -21.53 -2.47
C ASP A 291 -5.33 -22.32 -1.18
N PRO A 292 -5.44 -23.67 -1.23
CA PRO A 292 -5.81 -24.46 -0.06
C PRO A 292 -4.75 -24.41 1.06
N ASP A 293 -3.48 -24.31 0.69
CA ASP A 293 -2.35 -24.38 1.65
C ASP A 293 -2.07 -23.02 2.31
N ARG A 294 -2.43 -21.93 1.63
CA ARG A 294 -2.12 -20.55 2.07
C ARG A 294 -3.32 -19.76 2.55
N ALA A 295 -4.54 -20.32 2.45
CA ALA A 295 -5.77 -19.71 2.94
C ALA A 295 -5.84 -19.59 4.47
N ASN A 296 -5.13 -20.44 5.23
CA ASN A 296 -5.05 -20.34 6.70
C ASN A 296 -3.64 -19.89 7.12
N LEU A 297 -3.52 -18.61 7.49
CA LEU A 297 -2.24 -18.02 7.85
C LEU A 297 -1.62 -18.65 9.10
N VAL A 298 -2.43 -19.06 10.08
CA VAL A 298 -1.95 -19.69 11.32
C VAL A 298 -1.33 -21.05 11.00
N ALA A 299 -2.04 -21.88 10.23
CA ALA A 299 -1.51 -23.18 9.77
C ALA A 299 -0.24 -23.01 8.92
N LEU A 300 -0.22 -22.00 8.03
CA LEU A 300 0.96 -21.67 7.22
C LEU A 300 2.17 -21.28 8.10
N GLN A 301 1.94 -20.50 9.15
CA GLN A 301 3.00 -20.11 10.08
C GLN A 301 3.51 -21.32 10.89
N GLN A 302 2.61 -22.17 11.38
CA GLN A 302 2.95 -23.39 12.12
C GLN A 302 3.78 -24.34 11.25
N ALA A 303 3.34 -24.64 10.04
CA ALA A 303 4.07 -25.48 9.09
C ALA A 303 5.48 -24.94 8.79
N ARG A 304 5.63 -23.62 8.63
CA ARG A 304 6.94 -22.98 8.44
C ARG A 304 7.86 -23.13 9.66
N ARG A 305 7.32 -23.00 10.88
CA ARG A 305 8.08 -23.18 12.13
C ARG A 305 8.52 -24.63 12.31
N GLU A 306 7.64 -25.58 12.03
CA GLU A 306 7.96 -27.01 12.09
C GLU A 306 9.06 -27.38 11.10
N GLN A 307 8.93 -26.98 9.82
CA GLN A 307 9.96 -27.19 8.80
C GLN A 307 11.31 -26.58 9.18
N ALA A 308 11.30 -25.38 9.80
CA ALA A 308 12.52 -24.74 10.29
C ALA A 308 13.17 -25.59 11.40
N SER A 309 12.40 -26.05 12.38
CA SER A 309 12.90 -26.86 13.50
C SER A 309 13.39 -28.25 13.10
N ILE A 310 12.77 -28.89 12.09
CA ILE A 310 13.21 -30.18 11.53
C ILE A 310 14.56 -30.00 10.81
N LYS A 311 14.72 -28.91 10.05
CA LYS A 311 16.00 -28.62 9.38
C LYS A 311 17.14 -28.39 10.38
N THR A 312 16.88 -27.82 11.56
CA THR A 312 17.88 -27.65 12.62
C THR A 312 18.20 -28.93 13.39
N LYS A 313 17.31 -29.95 13.37
CA LYS A 313 17.50 -31.22 14.08
C LYS A 313 18.22 -32.31 13.28
N LYS A 314 18.58 -32.09 12.00
CA LYS A 314 19.52 -32.98 11.31
C LYS A 314 20.88 -32.89 12.03
N PRO A 315 21.47 -34.01 12.47
CA PRO A 315 22.68 -33.98 13.29
C PRO A 315 23.83 -33.37 12.51
N ASN A 316 24.45 -32.33 13.07
CA ASN A 316 25.81 -31.95 12.69
C ASN A 316 26.71 -33.15 13.00
N ALA A 317 27.52 -33.56 12.03
CA ALA A 317 28.63 -34.47 12.25
C ALA A 317 29.52 -33.93 13.39
N PRO A 318 30.19 -34.80 14.18
CA PRO A 318 30.94 -34.36 15.33
C PRO A 318 32.18 -33.62 14.86
N THR A 319 32.25 -32.32 15.10
CA THR A 319 33.51 -31.58 15.09
C THR A 319 33.94 -31.41 16.54
N GLU A 320 34.94 -32.19 16.94
CA GLU A 320 35.75 -31.93 18.12
C GLU A 320 36.26 -30.49 18.12
N GLY A 321 36.44 -29.96 19.32
CA GLY A 321 36.62 -28.53 19.57
C GLY A 321 37.85 -27.91 18.94
N VAL A 322 37.77 -26.60 18.72
CA VAL A 322 38.75 -25.57 19.09
C VAL A 322 38.08 -24.22 18.82
N LEU A 323 38.17 -23.31 19.80
CA LEU A 323 37.84 -21.89 19.64
C LEU A 323 38.71 -21.29 18.53
N GLY A 324 38.13 -20.96 17.38
CA GLY A 324 38.84 -20.37 16.25
C GLY A 324 37.94 -19.48 15.41
N THR A 325 38.38 -18.24 15.19
CA THR A 325 37.69 -17.15 14.50
C THR A 325 37.74 -17.30 12.97
N ASP A 326 36.73 -17.90 12.35
CA ASP A 326 36.73 -18.03 10.88
C ASP A 326 35.78 -17.05 10.18
N ALA A 327 36.38 -15.97 9.66
CA ALA A 327 35.75 -15.02 8.75
C ALA A 327 35.27 -15.68 7.44
N GLU A 328 35.93 -16.75 7.01
CA GLU A 328 35.62 -17.51 5.79
C GLU A 328 34.27 -18.22 5.87
N ALA A 329 33.84 -18.68 7.05
CA ALA A 329 32.52 -19.28 7.24
C ALA A 329 31.38 -18.25 7.11
N ARG A 330 31.64 -16.97 7.42
CA ARG A 330 30.69 -15.87 7.22
C ARG A 330 30.62 -15.47 5.74
N ASP A 331 31.75 -15.42 5.05
CA ASP A 331 31.78 -15.14 3.61
C ASP A 331 31.18 -16.29 2.77
N ALA A 332 31.37 -17.55 3.17
CA ALA A 332 30.70 -18.69 2.55
C ALA A 332 29.18 -18.64 2.75
N LYS A 333 28.69 -18.18 3.92
CA LYS A 333 27.27 -17.93 4.16
C LYS A 333 26.74 -16.75 3.34
N ARG A 334 27.53 -15.70 3.16
CA ARG A 334 27.18 -14.51 2.36
C ARG A 334 27.12 -14.83 0.87
N ARG A 335 28.10 -15.58 0.35
CA ARG A 335 28.09 -16.11 -1.03
C ARG A 335 26.95 -17.11 -1.27
N LYS A 336 26.57 -17.92 -0.27
CA LYS A 336 25.38 -18.79 -0.36
C LYS A 336 24.07 -18.01 -0.41
N LEU A 337 23.97 -16.87 0.27
CA LEU A 337 22.82 -15.96 0.21
C LEU A 337 22.74 -15.22 -1.13
N GLU A 338 23.87 -14.93 -1.77
CA GLU A 338 23.93 -14.35 -3.11
C GLU A 338 23.64 -15.38 -4.23
N ALA A 339 23.95 -16.66 -3.99
CA ALA A 339 23.72 -17.75 -4.96
C ALA A 339 22.32 -18.38 -4.88
N THR A 340 21.56 -18.14 -3.80
CA THR A 340 20.13 -18.46 -3.76
C THR A 340 19.36 -17.31 -4.38
N ASP A 341 18.78 -17.58 -5.55
CA ASP A 341 17.79 -16.76 -6.25
C ASP A 341 17.08 -15.74 -5.36
N ASP A 342 17.15 -14.49 -5.82
CA ASP A 342 16.37 -13.32 -5.43
C ASP A 342 15.28 -13.65 -4.39
N VAL A 343 15.55 -13.33 -3.12
CA VAL A 343 14.57 -13.47 -2.03
C VAL A 343 13.25 -12.75 -2.34
N PHE A 344 13.26 -11.82 -3.30
CA PHE A 344 12.10 -11.06 -3.76
C PHE A 344 11.56 -11.50 -5.14
N GLY A 345 12.13 -12.54 -5.75
CA GLY A 345 11.85 -12.93 -7.14
C GLY A 345 12.39 -11.90 -8.14
N PRO A 346 12.69 -12.31 -9.38
CA PRO A 346 13.40 -11.46 -10.34
C PRO A 346 12.68 -10.13 -10.54
N ALA A 347 13.47 -9.05 -10.65
CA ALA A 347 12.99 -7.71 -10.93
C ALA A 347 11.94 -7.75 -12.05
N LEU A 348 10.70 -7.46 -11.68
CA LEU A 348 9.61 -7.30 -12.61
C LEU A 348 9.81 -5.94 -13.27
N GLY A 349 10.52 -5.95 -14.40
CA GLY A 349 10.77 -4.77 -15.23
C GLY A 349 9.51 -4.10 -15.75
#